data_AF-A0A845GD97-F1
#
_entry.id   AF-A0A845GD97-F1
#
_cell.length_a   1.000
_cell.length_b   1.000
_cell.length_c   1.000
_cell.angle_alpha   90.00
_cell.angle_beta   90.00
_cell.angle_gamma   90.00
#
_symmetry.space_group_name_H-M   'P 1'
#
loop_
_entity.id
_entity.type
_entity.pdbx_description
1 polymer ?
#
loop_
_entity_poly.entity_id
_entity_poly.type
_entity_poly.pdbx_seq_one_letter_code
_entity_poly.pdbx_strand_id
1 'polypeptide(L)'
;AAAGAALLGGELALHGATLEEVLLCALAGAIAEVYQRHDVVLLREWHGRDQFADLDLSATVGWCTAAYPLRLRLGRRAGPCEQIAAVMRQAR
;
A
#
# COMPACT_ATOMS: atom_id res chain seq x y z
N ALA A 1 20.63 2.61 0.49
CA ALA A 1 20.97 1.51 -0.42
C ALA A 1 20.60 0.13 0.17
N ALA A 2 21.10 -0.23 1.36
CA ALA A 2 20.81 -1.54 1.98
C ALA A 2 19.33 -1.80 2.30
N ALA A 3 18.60 -0.80 2.81
CA ALA A 3 17.18 -0.96 3.17
C ALA A 3 16.27 -1.26 1.96
N GLY A 4 16.52 -0.63 0.81
CA GLY A 4 15.73 -0.85 -0.41
C GLY A 4 15.93 -2.24 -1.01
N ALA A 5 17.16 -2.77 -0.95
CA ALA A 5 17.45 -4.15 -1.39
C ALA A 5 16.82 -5.19 -0.45
N ALA A 6 16.78 -4.94 0.86
CA ALA A 6 16.11 -5.81 1.83
C ALA A 6 14.58 -5.86 1.59
N LEU A 7 13.97 -4.71 1.30
CA LEU A 7 12.55 -4.63 0.90
C LEU A 7 12.23 -5.45 -0.35
N LEU A 8 13.11 -5.47 -1.34
CA LEU A 8 12.89 -6.19 -2.61
C LEU A 8 13.36 -7.66 -2.56
N GLY A 9 14.10 -8.05 -1.52
CA GLY A 9 14.81 -9.33 -1.42
C GLY A 9 14.00 -10.53 -0.95
N GLY A 10 12.67 -10.40 -0.79
CA GLY A 10 11.78 -11.50 -0.40
C GLY A 10 11.50 -11.66 1.10
N GLU A 11 12.13 -10.88 1.97
CA GLU A 11 11.84 -10.89 3.42
C GLU A 11 10.38 -10.49 3.73
N LEU A 12 9.78 -9.65 2.88
CA LEU A 12 8.35 -9.30 2.95
C LEU A 12 7.42 -10.52 2.87
N ALA A 13 7.81 -11.53 2.08
CA ALA A 13 6.99 -12.72 1.86
C ALA A 13 6.83 -13.55 3.14
N LEU A 14 7.79 -13.50 4.08
CA LEU A 14 7.72 -14.19 5.38
C LEU A 14 6.58 -13.66 6.26
N HIS A 15 6.12 -12.43 6.02
CA HIS A 15 5.03 -11.80 6.75
C HIS A 15 3.73 -11.69 5.93
N GLY A 16 3.69 -12.26 4.72
CA GLY A 16 2.53 -12.22 3.84
C GLY A 16 2.15 -10.82 3.34
N ALA A 17 3.01 -9.82 3.54
CA ALA A 17 2.79 -8.45 3.12
C ALA A 17 3.36 -8.22 1.72
N THR A 18 2.63 -7.45 0.92
CA THR A 18 3.11 -6.90 -0.36
C THR A 18 4.01 -5.70 -0.09
N LEU A 19 4.84 -5.35 -1.10
CA LEU A 19 5.65 -4.14 -1.05
C LEU A 19 4.78 -2.90 -0.85
N GLU A 20 3.64 -2.82 -1.53
CA GLU A 20 2.71 -1.71 -1.41
C GLU A 20 2.19 -1.55 0.02
N GLU A 21 1.76 -2.63 0.68
CA GLU A 21 1.28 -2.58 2.07
C GLU A 21 2.35 -2.04 3.03
N VAL A 22 3.63 -2.39 2.81
CA VAL A 22 4.73 -1.86 3.64
C VAL A 22 5.02 -0.39 3.34
N LEU A 23 4.98 0.03 2.08
CA LEU A 23 5.12 1.43 1.72
C LEU A 23 3.96 2.28 2.25
N LEU A 24 2.73 1.78 2.20
CA LEU A 24 1.55 2.43 2.78
C LEU A 24 1.65 2.54 4.30
N CYS A 25 2.15 1.50 4.98
CA CYS A 25 2.41 1.54 6.41
C CYS A 25 3.46 2.59 6.78
N ALA A 26 4.58 2.63 6.04
CA ALA A 26 5.62 3.63 6.25
C ALA A 26 5.12 5.06 6.00
N LEU A 27 4.35 5.28 4.92
CA LEU A 27 3.77 6.58 4.59
C LEU A 27 2.78 7.05 5.67
N ALA A 28 1.83 6.20 6.06
CA ALA A 28 0.88 6.53 7.11
C ALA A 28 1.57 6.76 8.47
N GLY A 29 2.65 6.02 8.75
CA GLY A 29 3.50 6.21 9.93
C GLY A 29 4.20 7.57 9.93
N ALA A 30 4.80 7.95 8.80
CA ALA A 30 5.44 9.27 8.64
C ALA A 30 4.42 10.41 8.76
N ILE A 31 3.22 10.25 8.20
CA ILE A 31 2.14 11.24 8.37
C ILE A 31 1.71 11.34 9.83
N ALA A 32 1.60 10.22 10.54
CA ALA A 32 1.26 10.21 11.96
C ALA A 32 2.33 10.90 12.80
N GLU A 33 3.61 10.72 12.49
CA GLU A 33 4.73 11.36 13.18
C GLU A 33 4.74 12.88 12.94
N VAL A 34 4.68 13.31 11.67
CA VAL A 34 4.83 14.73 11.29
C VAL A 34 3.57 15.54 11.59
N TYR A 35 2.39 14.99 11.30
CA TYR A 35 1.13 15.73 11.36
C TYR A 35 0.23 15.30 12.52
N GLN A 36 0.63 14.32 13.33
CA GLN A 36 -0.16 13.79 14.46
C GLN A 36 -1.53 13.26 14.03
N ARG A 37 -1.62 12.73 12.80
CA ARG A 37 -2.83 12.13 12.21
C ARG A 37 -2.66 10.63 12.03
N HIS A 38 -3.46 9.85 12.74
CA HIS A 38 -3.47 8.38 12.65
C HIS A 38 -4.61 7.82 11.82
N ASP A 39 -5.46 8.69 11.27
CA ASP A 39 -6.57 8.36 10.39
C ASP A 39 -6.44 9.26 9.17
N VAL A 40 -6.06 8.69 8.03
CA VAL A 40 -5.71 9.40 6.80
C VAL A 40 -6.45 8.81 5.63
N VAL A 41 -6.86 9.66 4.68
CA VAL A 41 -7.39 9.23 3.39
C VAL A 41 -6.34 9.57 2.35
N LEU A 42 -5.91 8.55 1.62
CA LEU A 42 -4.97 8.64 0.51
C LEU A 42 -5.70 8.37 -0.79
N LEU A 43 -5.26 8.99 -1.88
CA LEU A 43 -5.67 8.58 -3.22
C LEU A 43 -4.75 7.43 -3.65
N ARG A 44 -5.29 6.22 -3.75
CA ARG A 44 -4.55 5.06 -4.25
C ARG A 44 -4.78 4.95 -5.75
N GLU A 45 -3.68 4.80 -6.49
CA GLU A 45 -3.70 4.55 -7.92
C GLU A 45 -3.55 3.05 -8.20
N TRP A 46 -4.14 2.60 -9.29
CA TRP A 46 -4.09 1.23 -9.78
C TRP A 46 -4.00 1.22 -11.31
N HIS A 47 -3.49 0.11 -11.87
CA HIS A 47 -3.30 -0.03 -13.31
C HIS A 47 -4.59 0.13 -14.13
N GLY A 48 -5.73 -0.28 -13.57
CA GLY A 48 -7.08 -0.14 -14.14
C GLY A 48 -7.38 -1.06 -15.34
N ARG A 49 -6.47 -1.97 -15.68
CA ARG A 49 -6.59 -2.89 -16.83
C ARG A 49 -7.43 -4.14 -16.55
N ASP A 50 -7.78 -4.36 -15.29
CA ASP A 50 -8.52 -5.51 -14.76
C ASP A 50 -10.03 -5.26 -14.63
N GLN A 51 -10.51 -4.06 -14.99
CA GLN A 51 -11.92 -3.68 -14.86
C GLN A 51 -12.84 -4.28 -15.93
N PHE A 52 -12.26 -4.78 -17.02
CA PHE A 52 -12.99 -5.29 -18.18
C PHE A 52 -12.66 -6.77 -18.37
N ALA A 53 -13.45 -7.65 -17.75
CA ALA A 53 -13.19 -9.10 -17.74
C ALA A 53 -13.12 -9.74 -19.14
N ASP A 54 -13.79 -9.14 -20.14
CA ASP A 54 -13.89 -9.67 -21.50
C ASP A 54 -12.90 -9.03 -22.49
N LEU A 55 -11.98 -8.17 -22.01
CA LEU A 55 -11.09 -7.40 -22.88
C LEU A 55 -9.61 -7.59 -22.49
N ASP A 56 -8.80 -8.09 -23.43
CA ASP A 56 -7.35 -8.15 -23.26
C ASP A 56 -6.71 -6.78 -23.53
N LEU A 57 -6.32 -6.11 -22.45
CA LEU A 57 -5.63 -4.82 -22.49
C LEU A 57 -4.11 -4.95 -22.34
N SER A 58 -3.53 -6.15 -22.38
CA SER A 58 -2.09 -6.34 -22.07
C SER A 58 -1.14 -5.55 -22.98
N ALA A 59 -1.50 -5.39 -24.26
CA ALA A 59 -0.70 -4.68 -25.26
C ALA A 59 -1.27 -3.30 -25.68
N THR A 60 -2.26 -2.79 -24.94
CA THR A 60 -2.92 -1.51 -25.29
C THR A 60 -2.18 -0.32 -24.71
N VAL A 61 -1.88 0.67 -25.55
CA VAL A 61 -1.34 1.97 -25.14
C VAL A 61 -2.50 2.95 -24.95
N GLY A 62 -2.53 3.63 -23.81
CA GLY A 62 -3.58 4.58 -23.43
C GLY A 62 -3.50 4.94 -21.94
N TRP A 63 -4.40 5.83 -21.49
CA TRP A 63 -4.50 6.19 -20.07
C TRP A 63 -5.50 5.26 -19.37
N CYS A 64 -4.97 4.25 -18.68
CA CYS A 64 -5.78 3.25 -17.96
C CYS A 64 -5.84 3.46 -16.44
N THR A 65 -5.09 4.41 -15.87
CA THR A 65 -5.00 4.63 -14.42
C THR A 65 -6.39 4.77 -13.79
N ALA A 66 -6.66 3.90 -12.82
CA ALA A 66 -7.80 4.03 -11.93
C ALA A 66 -7.33 4.60 -10.59
N ALA A 67 -8.20 5.36 -9.91
CA ALA A 67 -7.89 5.89 -8.59
C ALA A 67 -9.09 5.78 -7.66
N TYR A 68 -8.84 5.47 -6.39
CA TYR A 68 -9.89 5.35 -5.37
C TYR A 68 -9.39 5.81 -4.00
N PRO A 69 -10.30 6.28 -3.13
CA PRO A 69 -9.94 6.67 -1.78
C PRO A 69 -9.60 5.43 -0.95
N LEU A 70 -8.42 5.42 -0.34
CA LEU A 70 -8.01 4.45 0.65
C LEU A 70 -7.91 5.13 2.01
N ARG A 71 -8.71 4.68 2.98
CA ARG A 71 -8.62 5.16 4.36
C ARG A 71 -7.74 4.23 5.19
N LEU A 72 -6.70 4.77 5.82
CA LEU A 72 -5.80 4.03 6.69
C LEU A 72 -5.88 4.56 8.12
N ARG A 73 -6.07 3.64 9.07
CA ARG A 73 -6.01 3.89 10.50
C ARG A 73 -4.85 3.12 11.12
N LEU A 74 -3.94 3.84 11.77
CA LEU A 74 -2.82 3.26 12.50
C LEU A 74 -3.05 3.29 14.01
N GLY A 75 -2.67 2.21 14.69
CA GLY A 75 -2.67 2.16 16.15
C GLY A 75 -1.58 3.06 16.74
N ARG A 76 -1.95 3.94 17.68
CA ARG A 76 -1.04 4.91 18.32
C ARG A 76 0.14 4.28 19.07
N ARG A 77 0.01 3.03 19.51
CA ARG A 77 1.03 2.30 20.29
C ARG A 77 1.29 0.89 19.75
N ALA A 78 0.92 0.66 18.48
CA ALA A 78 1.10 -0.63 17.85
C ALA A 78 2.55 -0.84 17.42
N GLY A 79 3.06 -2.06 17.56
CA GLY A 79 4.38 -2.42 17.03
C GLY A 79 4.38 -2.47 15.49
N PRO A 80 5.56 -2.46 14.83
CA PRO A 80 5.64 -2.44 13.36
C PRO A 80 4.85 -3.56 12.67
N CYS A 81 4.92 -4.79 13.19
CA CYS A 81 4.18 -5.93 12.64
C CYS A 81 2.65 -5.75 12.77
N GLU A 82 2.18 -5.19 13.88
CA GLU A 82 0.76 -4.92 14.09
C GLU A 82 0.25 -3.80 13.18
N GLN A 83 1.09 -2.78 12.94
CA GLN A 83 0.78 -1.70 11.99
C GLN A 83 0.69 -2.23 10.56
N ILE A 84 1.64 -3.06 10.12
CA ILE A 84 1.60 -3.69 8.79
C ILE A 84 0.35 -4.57 8.67
N ALA A 85 0.07 -5.41 9.66
CA ALA A 85 -1.14 -6.25 9.65
C ALA A 85 -2.43 -5.41 9.63
N ALA A 86 -2.45 -4.25 10.30
CA ALA A 86 -3.57 -3.31 10.21
C ALA A 86 -3.72 -2.72 8.81
N VAL A 87 -2.63 -2.39 8.11
CA VAL A 87 -2.68 -1.92 6.72
C VAL A 87 -3.16 -3.04 5.80
N MET A 88 -2.66 -4.27 5.94
CA MET A 88 -3.10 -5.41 5.12
C MET A 88 -4.61 -5.66 5.20
N ARG A 89 -5.23 -5.44 6.37
CA ARG A 89 -6.69 -5.56 6.53
C ARG A 89 -7.48 -4.41 5.90
N GLN A 90 -6.86 -3.25 5.69
CA GLN A 90 -7.51 -2.03 5.22
C GLN A 90 -7.27 -1.75 3.73
N ALA A 91 -6.17 -2.26 3.17
CA ALA A 91 -5.76 -2.04 1.77
C ALA A 91 -6.14 -3.19 0.82
N ARG A 92 -6.78 -4.24 1.35
CA ARG A 92 -7.36 -5.35 0.58
C ARG A 92 -8.77 -5.02 0.11
#